data_AF-A0A1G7TA19-F1
#
_entry.id   AF-A0A1G7TA19-F1
#
_cell.length_a   1.000
_cell.length_b   1.000
_cell.length_c   1.000
_cell.angle_alpha   90.00
_cell.angle_beta   90.00
_cell.angle_gamma   90.00
#
_symmetry.space_group_name_H-M   'P 1'
#
loop_
_entity.id
_entity.type
_entity.pdbx_description
1 polymer ?
#
loop_
_entity_poly.entity_id
_entity_poly.type
_entity_poly.pdbx_seq_one_letter_code
_entity_poly.pdbx_strand_id
1 'polypeptide(L)' 'MMMLGFILLVVILYCWNSSANSRGSSCIDHQFGLNTSLEILNERYARGEIQREDYLARKQELYIQKQPISIKKG' A
#
# COMPACT_ATOMS: atom_id res chain seq x y z
N MET A 1 31.61 -9.73 -19.94
CA MET A 1 30.42 -10.52 -20.35
C MET A 1 30.10 -11.72 -19.44
N MET A 2 30.97 -12.13 -18.50
CA MET A 2 30.64 -13.18 -17.51
C MET A 2 29.97 -12.67 -16.22
N MET A 3 30.27 -11.44 -15.79
CA MET A 3 29.66 -10.83 -14.59
C MET A 3 28.18 -10.47 -14.78
N LEU A 4 27.78 -10.04 -15.98
CA LEU A 4 26.39 -9.66 -16.27
C LEU A 4 25.42 -10.85 -16.16
N GLY A 5 25.86 -12.05 -16.56
CA GLY A 5 25.07 -13.27 -16.38
C GLY A 5 24.86 -13.61 -14.91
N PHE A 6 25.89 -13.43 -14.07
CA PHE A 6 25.79 -13.62 -12.62
C PHE A 6 24.83 -12.62 -11.96
N ILE A 7 24.91 -11.35 -12.36
CA ILE A 7 24.01 -10.30 -11.87
C ILE A 7 22.56 -10.62 -12.25
N LEU A 8 22.31 -11.04 -13.50
CA LEU A 8 20.97 -11.43 -13.96
C LEU A 8 20.44 -12.65 -13.17
N LEU A 9 21.30 -13.63 -12.91
CA LEU A 9 20.95 -14.85 -12.19
C LEU A 9 20.55 -14.56 -10.73
N VAL A 10 21.28 -13.68 -10.04
CA VAL A 10 20.95 -13.25 -8.67
C VAL A 10 19.61 -12.52 -8.62
N VAL A 11 19.33 -11.66 -9.60
CA VAL A 11 18.06 -10.92 -9.68
C VAL A 11 16.87 -11.87 -9.88
N ILE A 12 16.99 -12.88 -10.74
CA ILE A 12 15.93 -13.86 -10.99
C ILE A 12 15.65 -14.69 -9.71
N LEU A 13 16.70 -15.11 -9.00
CA LEU A 13 16.55 -15.88 -7.76
C LEU A 13 15.89 -15.07 -6.65
N TYR A 14 16.26 -13.79 -6.52
CA TYR A 14 15.65 -12.85 -5.58
C TYR A 14 14.18 -12.62 -5.91
N CYS A 15 13.86 -12.38 -7.18
CA CYS A 15 12.48 -12.23 -7.65
C CYS A 15 11.64 -13.49 -7.42
N TRP A 16 12.18 -14.69 -7.65
CA TRP A 16 11.45 -15.94 -7.37
C TRP A 16 11.14 -16.09 -5.88
N ASN A 17 12.13 -15.85 -5.01
CA ASN A 17 11.96 -15.98 -3.56
C ASN A 17 10.99 -14.93 -3.00
N SER A 18 11.00 -13.72 -3.57
CA SER A 18 10.02 -12.67 -3.26
C SER A 18 8.61 -12.99 -3.81
N SER A 19 8.53 -13.65 -4.96
CA SER A 19 7.26 -14.00 -5.64
C SER A 19 6.54 -15.18 -4.98
N ALA A 20 7.27 -16.06 -4.30
CA ALA A 20 6.67 -17.09 -3.45
C ALA A 20 5.80 -16.51 -2.31
N ASN A 21 5.99 -15.21 -1.99
CA ASN A 21 5.18 -14.48 -1.01
C ASN A 21 4.05 -13.64 -1.62
N SER A 22 3.94 -13.58 -2.95
CA SER A 22 2.88 -12.84 -3.66
C SER A 22 2.03 -13.80 -4.49
N ARG A 23 1.46 -14.79 -3.81
CA ARG A 23 0.45 -15.66 -4.38
C ARG A 23 -0.90 -14.92 -4.35
N GLY A 24 -1.22 -14.29 -5.47
CA GLY A 24 -2.60 -14.36 -5.97
C GLY A 24 -3.42 -13.07 -6.04
N SER A 25 -4.20 -13.06 -7.12
CA SER A 25 -5.51 -12.43 -7.27
C SER A 25 -5.55 -11.05 -7.90
N SER A 26 -5.68 -11.10 -9.23
CA SER A 26 -6.51 -10.19 -10.01
C SER A 26 -7.91 -10.02 -9.39
N CYS A 27 -8.14 -8.93 -8.65
CA CYS A 27 -9.42 -8.23 -8.60
C CYS A 27 -9.29 -6.92 -7.80
N ILE A 28 -9.48 -5.79 -8.51
CA ILE A 28 -9.99 -4.51 -8.01
C ILE A 28 -9.39 -4.07 -6.66
N ASP A 29 -8.20 -3.50 -6.73
CA ASP A 29 -7.56 -2.92 -5.56
C ASP A 29 -7.98 -1.47 -5.33
N HIS A 30 -9.23 -1.28 -4.92
CA HIS A 30 -9.69 0.00 -4.34
C HIS A 30 -9.33 0.09 -2.84
N GLN A 31 -8.69 -0.94 -2.26
CA GLN A 31 -8.23 -0.93 -0.87
C GLN A 31 -6.76 -0.52 -0.72
N PHE A 32 -5.93 -0.64 -1.76
CA PHE A 32 -4.51 -0.24 -1.77
C PHE A 32 -4.40 1.25 -1.63
N GLY A 33 -5.21 2.01 -2.37
CA GLY A 33 -5.21 3.48 -2.34
C GLY A 33 -5.60 4.06 -0.98
N LEU A 34 -6.47 3.40 -0.22
CA LEU A 34 -6.99 3.92 1.05
C LEU A 34 -6.08 3.59 2.25
N ASN A 35 -5.53 2.37 2.30
CA ASN A 35 -4.52 2.02 3.31
C ASN A 35 -3.25 2.86 3.12
N THR A 36 -2.80 3.03 1.88
CA THR A 36 -1.68 3.93 1.55
C THR A 36 -1.99 5.39 1.89
N SER A 37 -3.21 5.88 1.65
CA SER A 37 -3.58 7.26 2.02
C SER A 37 -3.55 7.52 3.52
N LEU A 38 -4.02 6.57 4.34
CA LEU A 38 -3.96 6.68 5.80
C LEU A 38 -2.52 6.59 6.31
N GLU A 39 -1.73 5.69 5.73
CA GLU A 39 -0.31 5.52 6.05
C GLU A 39 0.50 6.79 5.74
N ILE A 40 0.32 7.38 4.56
CA ILE A 40 0.96 8.66 4.17
C ILE A 40 0.49 9.80 5.08
N LEU A 41 -0.79 9.82 5.48
CA LEU A 41 -1.30 10.82 6.42
C LEU A 41 -0.64 10.68 7.80
N ASN A 42 -0.46 9.44 8.28
CA ASN A 42 0.18 9.16 9.56
C ASN A 42 1.68 9.48 9.54
N GLU A 43 2.37 9.17 8.44
CA GLU A 43 3.77 9.51 8.26
C GLU A 43 3.99 11.02 8.30
N ARG A 44 3.16 11.81 7.60
CA ARG A 44 3.25 13.28 7.62
C ARG A 44 2.98 13.88 9.00
N TYR A 45 2.06 13.28 9.76
CA TYR A 45 1.84 13.69 11.15
C TYR A 45 3.04 13.38 12.04
N ALA A 46 3.64 12.19 11.89
CA ALA A 46 4.84 11.79 12.63
C ALA A 46 6.05 12.68 12.30
N ARG A 47 6.14 13.16 11.05
CA ARG A 47 7.14 14.15 10.61
C ARG A 47 6.85 15.58 11.11
N GLY A 48 5.65 15.83 11.66
CA GLY A 48 5.21 17.16 12.08
C GLY A 48 4.87 18.10 10.92
N GLU A 49 4.72 17.58 9.70
CA GLU A 49 4.38 18.36 8.50
C GLU A 49 2.91 18.80 8.47
N ILE A 50 2.07 18.15 9.27
CA ILE A 50 0.64 18.47 9.41
C ILE A 50 0.28 18.64 10.88
N GLN A 51 -0.64 19.55 11.15
CA GLN A 51 -1.14 19.78 12.49
C GLN A 51 -2.15 18.70 12.90
N ARG A 52 -2.32 18.52 14.20
CA ARG A 52 -3.23 17.52 14.77
C ARG A 52 -4.67 17.68 14.28
N GLU A 53 -5.12 18.93 14.13
CA GLU A 53 -6.47 19.26 13.69
C GLU A 53 -6.72 18.77 12.25
N ASP A 54 -5.79 19.08 11.34
CA ASP A 54 -5.81 18.62 9.94
C ASP A 54 -5.71 17.09 9.84
N TYR A 55 -4.90 16.47 10.70
CA TYR A 55 -4.76 15.01 10.76
C TYR A 55 -6.09 14.35 11.14
N LEU A 56 -6.78 14.85 12.17
CA LEU A 56 -8.05 14.28 12.62
C LEU A 56 -9.17 14.44 11.58
N ALA A 57 -9.26 15.62 10.96
CA ALA A 57 -10.25 15.88 9.90
C ALA A 57 -10.09 14.91 8.71
N ARG A 58 -8.86 14.75 8.21
CA ARG A 58 -8.57 13.85 7.09
C ARG A 58 -8.73 12.38 7.46
N LYS A 59 -8.36 11.99 8.69
CA LYS A 59 -8.53 10.62 9.17
C LYS A 59 -10.01 10.23 9.24
N GLN A 60 -10.87 11.15 9.66
CA GLN A 60 -12.31 10.93 9.70
C GLN A 60 -12.90 10.78 8.28
N GLU A 61 -12.50 11.64 7.34
CA GLU A 61 -12.92 11.56 5.94
C GLU A 61 -12.53 10.21 5.30
N LEU A 62 -11.29 9.76 5.53
CA LEU A 62 -10.80 8.46 5.08
C LEU A 62 -11.55 7.28 5.75
N TYR A 63 -11.97 7.43 7.00
CA TYR A 63 -12.76 6.41 7.70
C TYR A 63 -14.22 6.37 7.24
N ILE A 64 -14.81 7.53 6.89
CA ILE A 64 -16.15 7.61 6.30
C ILE A 64 -16.15 6.94 4.92
N GLN A 65 -15.09 7.13 4.12
CA GLN A 65 -14.89 6.42 2.84
C GLN A 65 -14.66 4.90 2.99
N LYS A 66 -14.32 4.40 4.18
CA LYS A 66 -14.22 2.96 4.46
C LYS A 66 -15.59 2.28 4.57
N GLN A 67 -16.65 3.02 4.92
CA GLN A 67 -17.98 2.46 5.19
C GLN A 67 -19.02 2.46 4.04
N PRO A 68 -18.93 3.23 2.93
CA PRO A 68 -20.04 3.37 2.00
C PRO A 68 -20.18 2.16 1.04
N ILE A 69 -19.27 1.18 1.10
CA ILE A 69 -19.24 0.03 0.19
C ILE A 69 -19.56 -1.29 0.92
N SER A 70 -19.57 -1.31 2.26
CA SER A 70 -19.95 -2.52 3.04
C SER A 70 -21.44 -2.58 3.38
N ILE A 71 -22.27 -1.70 2.83
CA ILE A 71 -23.73 -1.83 2.85
C ILE A 71 -24.21 -1.84 1.41
N LYS A 72 -24.29 -3.04 0.80
CA LYS A 72 -25.29 -3.47 -0.20
C LYS A 72 -24.73 -4.52 -1.17
N LYS A 73 -25.00 -5.78 -0.83
CA LYS A 73 -25.31 -6.94 -1.69
C LYS A 73 -25.28 -8.13 -0.71
N GLY A 74 -26.38 -8.66 -0.21
CA GLY A 74 -27.64 -8.98 -0.86
C GLY A 74 -27.91 -10.42 -0.45
#